data_AF-A0A0J5GNE6-F1
#
_entry.id   AF-A0A0J5GNE6-F1
#
_cell.length_a   1.000
_cell.length_b   1.000
_cell.length_c   1.000
_cell.angle_alpha   90.00
_cell.angle_beta   90.00
_cell.angle_gamma   90.00
#
_symmetry.space_group_name_H-M   'P 1'
#
loop_
_entity.id
_entity.type
_entity.pdbx_description
1 polymer ?
#
loop_
_entity_poly.entity_id
_entity_poly.type
_entity_poly.pdbx_seq_one_letter_code
_entity_poly.pdbx_strand_id
1 'polypeptide(L)'
;YGEDVELHEIWYEGTGLGLAVPSYMEEVNTIEDLVSMQDEVDVDQIVGIDAGASLMELTRQAIEEYDLPYTLIESSEPAMLSELESAYNNEENIIITAWNPHWIFSEYDLKYLEDTDLVYGEADDIYWMSRTGFAEDFPEIEEWWNNWYMTDDQLSDLMAVINEVGDPAEGAEQWVEDNRDLIKEWTGSAE
;
A
#
# COMPACT_ATOMS: atom_id res chain seq x y z
N TYR A 1 -16.26 19.89 -9.08
CA TYR A 1 -16.23 18.47 -8.71
C TYR A 1 -16.75 18.21 -7.30
N GLY A 2 -16.59 19.11 -6.31
CA GLY A 2 -16.98 18.84 -4.91
C GLY A 2 -18.47 18.85 -4.55
N GLU A 3 -19.38 19.32 -5.42
CA GLU A 3 -20.83 19.31 -5.13
C GLU A 3 -21.58 18.15 -5.82
N ASP A 4 -20.91 17.35 -6.65
CA ASP A 4 -21.53 16.31 -7.50
C ASP A 4 -21.17 14.87 -7.06
N VAL A 5 -20.50 14.73 -5.91
CA VAL A 5 -19.99 13.44 -5.42
C VAL A 5 -20.39 13.22 -3.97
N GLU A 6 -20.82 12.01 -3.67
CA GLU A 6 -21.17 11.51 -2.34
C GLU A 6 -20.08 10.54 -1.88
N LEU A 7 -19.57 10.75 -0.67
CA LEU A 7 -18.63 9.87 0.02
C LEU A 7 -19.45 8.90 0.90
N HIS A 8 -19.13 7.62 0.85
CA HIS A 8 -19.91 6.55 1.49
C HIS A 8 -19.10 5.84 2.58
N GLU A 9 -19.43 4.59 2.91
CA GLU A 9 -18.75 3.80 3.94
C GLU A 9 -17.29 3.47 3.56
N ILE A 10 -16.50 3.16 4.59
CA ILE A 10 -15.12 2.69 4.47
C ILE A 10 -15.13 1.25 3.96
N TRP A 11 -14.33 0.97 2.92
CA TRP A 11 -14.12 -0.41 2.45
C TRP A 11 -12.74 -0.98 2.81
N TYR A 12 -11.83 -0.13 3.29
CA TYR A 12 -10.52 -0.54 3.80
C TYR A 12 -10.02 0.46 4.85
N GLU A 13 -9.63 -0.01 6.03
CA GLU A 13 -9.08 0.82 7.10
C GLU A 13 -7.55 0.70 7.18
N GLY A 14 -6.89 1.79 7.57
CA GLY A 14 -5.48 1.73 7.98
C GLY A 14 -4.48 1.73 6.84
N THR A 15 -4.71 2.52 5.78
CA THR A 15 -3.67 2.80 4.77
C THR A 15 -2.44 3.40 5.43
N GLY A 16 -1.29 3.08 4.86
CA GLY A 16 -0.01 3.60 5.28
C GLY A 16 0.80 4.07 4.09
N LEU A 17 1.58 5.11 4.31
CA LEU A 17 2.59 5.63 3.41
C LEU A 17 3.88 5.74 4.23
N GLY A 18 5.03 5.38 3.66
CA GLY A 18 6.27 5.53 4.40
C GLY A 18 7.48 4.90 3.74
N LEU A 19 8.53 4.78 4.55
CA LEU A 19 9.70 3.97 4.22
C LEU A 19 9.53 2.57 4.80
N ALA A 20 9.85 1.56 4.01
CA ALA A 20 9.90 0.18 4.47
C ALA A 20 11.28 -0.42 4.22
N VAL A 21 11.62 -1.37 5.08
CA VAL A 21 12.84 -2.17 5.00
C VAL A 21 12.49 -3.65 5.20
N PRO A 22 13.31 -4.59 4.70
CA PRO A 22 13.16 -5.99 5.06
C PRO A 22 13.25 -6.22 6.57
N SER A 23 12.40 -7.11 7.11
CA SER A 23 12.33 -7.38 8.54
C SER A 23 13.62 -7.93 9.14
N TYR A 24 14.53 -8.50 8.33
CA TYR A 24 15.86 -8.93 8.76
C TYR A 24 16.80 -7.77 9.14
N MET A 25 16.46 -6.52 8.81
CA MET A 25 17.15 -5.32 9.32
C MET A 25 16.67 -5.01 10.74
N GLU A 26 16.86 -5.95 11.68
CA GLU A 26 16.22 -6.00 13.00
C GLU A 26 16.36 -4.69 13.82
N GLU A 27 17.50 -4.03 13.74
CA GLU A 27 17.82 -2.85 14.54
C GLU A 27 17.25 -1.54 13.97
N VAL A 28 16.85 -1.50 12.69
CA VAL A 28 16.32 -0.29 12.04
C VAL A 28 14.79 -0.30 12.15
N ASN A 29 14.21 0.53 13.03
CA ASN A 29 12.78 0.49 13.34
C ASN A 29 12.08 1.85 13.19
N THR A 30 12.83 2.94 13.26
CA THR A 30 12.36 4.31 13.10
C THR A 30 13.06 4.97 11.91
N ILE A 31 12.52 6.07 11.38
CA ILE A 31 13.21 6.85 10.34
C ILE A 31 14.54 7.42 10.88
N GLU A 32 14.61 7.80 12.15
CA GLU A 32 15.83 8.29 12.80
C GLU A 32 16.93 7.23 12.93
N ASP A 33 16.56 5.95 13.01
CA ASP A 33 17.54 4.85 13.01
C ASP A 33 18.37 4.88 11.72
N LEU A 34 17.80 5.29 10.58
CA LEU A 34 18.52 5.43 9.32
C LEU A 34 19.66 6.48 9.41
N VAL A 35 19.51 7.51 10.26
CA VAL A 35 20.58 8.50 10.49
C VAL A 35 21.63 7.91 11.42
N SER A 36 21.19 7.34 12.54
CA SER A 36 22.10 6.89 13.59
C SER A 36 22.86 5.61 13.25
N MET A 37 22.35 4.82 12.31
CA MET A 37 22.88 3.54 11.86
C MET A 37 23.34 3.55 10.41
N GLN A 38 23.63 4.73 9.83
CA GLN A 38 23.98 4.87 8.41
C GLN A 38 25.12 3.90 8.00
N ASP A 39 26.16 3.78 8.84
CA ASP A 39 27.32 2.93 8.57
C ASP A 39 26.96 1.43 8.60
N GLU A 40 26.00 1.02 9.43
CA GLU A 40 25.50 -0.36 9.50
C GLU A 40 24.50 -0.70 8.38
N VAL A 41 23.69 0.28 7.97
CA VAL A 41 22.76 0.12 6.84
C VAL A 41 23.54 -0.02 5.53
N ASP A 42 24.65 0.70 5.35
CA ASP A 42 25.56 0.58 4.20
C ASP A 42 24.86 0.68 2.82
N VAL A 43 23.89 1.60 2.71
CA VAL A 43 23.25 1.98 1.43
C VAL A 43 23.29 3.50 1.26
N ASP A 44 23.31 3.96 0.02
CA ASP A 44 23.35 5.39 -0.31
C ASP A 44 21.97 5.96 -0.70
N GLN A 45 20.98 5.08 -0.92
CA GLN A 45 19.80 5.38 -1.71
C GLN A 45 18.52 4.84 -1.08
N ILE A 46 17.46 5.63 -1.18
CA ILE A 46 16.08 5.19 -1.03
C ILE A 46 15.52 4.91 -2.43
N VAL A 47 15.05 3.70 -2.67
CA VAL A 47 14.47 3.30 -3.96
C VAL A 47 13.01 3.73 -3.99
N GLY A 48 12.74 4.78 -4.78
CA GLY A 48 11.41 5.32 -4.97
C GLY A 48 10.65 4.70 -6.12
N ILE A 49 9.50 5.31 -6.45
CA ILE A 49 8.65 4.97 -7.60
C ILE A 49 8.63 6.13 -8.60
N ASP A 50 7.57 6.26 -9.39
CA ASP A 50 7.38 7.34 -10.35
C ASP A 50 7.46 8.73 -9.69
N ALA A 51 8.28 9.61 -10.25
CA ALA A 51 8.59 10.95 -9.71
C ALA A 51 7.37 11.84 -9.43
N GLY A 52 6.24 11.56 -10.09
CA GLY A 52 4.98 12.30 -9.95
C GLY A 52 4.07 11.80 -8.82
N ALA A 53 4.41 10.69 -8.15
CA ALA A 53 3.62 10.18 -7.04
C ALA A 53 3.73 11.11 -5.82
N SER A 54 2.62 11.28 -5.09
CA SER A 54 2.61 12.06 -3.84
C SER A 54 3.59 11.50 -2.80
N LEU A 55 3.74 10.17 -2.75
CA LEU A 55 4.68 9.48 -1.87
C LEU A 55 6.12 9.97 -2.09
N MET A 56 6.53 10.22 -3.33
CA MET A 56 7.89 10.73 -3.63
C MET A 56 8.10 12.12 -3.06
N GLU A 57 7.07 12.97 -3.06
CA GLU A 57 7.16 14.30 -2.46
C GLU A 57 7.24 14.24 -0.93
N LEU A 58 6.44 13.38 -0.30
CA LEU A 58 6.52 13.12 1.14
C LEU A 58 7.89 12.57 1.53
N THR A 59 8.47 11.66 0.74
CA THR A 59 9.81 11.14 1.00
C THR A 59 10.91 12.20 0.85
N ARG A 60 10.81 13.13 -0.10
CA ARG A 60 11.74 14.27 -0.17
C ARG A 60 11.63 15.15 1.09
N GLN A 61 10.41 15.37 1.57
CA GLN A 61 10.18 16.11 2.83
C GLN A 61 10.75 15.35 4.03
N ALA A 62 10.58 14.02 4.08
CA ALA A 62 11.14 13.19 5.16
C ALA A 62 12.67 13.24 5.15
N ILE A 63 13.29 13.24 3.96
CA ILE A 63 14.75 13.41 3.86
C ILE A 63 15.21 14.75 4.44
N GLU A 64 14.48 15.83 4.16
CA GLU A 64 14.81 17.15 4.69
C GLU A 64 14.53 17.28 6.20
N GLU A 65 13.38 16.79 6.69
CA GLU A 65 12.95 16.93 8.08
C GLU A 65 13.83 16.11 9.03
N TYR A 66 14.15 14.87 8.64
CA TYR A 66 14.98 13.96 9.45
C TYR A 66 16.48 14.09 9.21
N ASP A 67 16.92 15.02 8.34
CA ASP A 67 18.32 15.14 7.90
C ASP A 67 18.89 13.79 7.38
N LEU A 68 18.08 13.05 6.61
CA LEU A 68 18.46 11.71 6.15
C LEU A 68 19.69 11.76 5.22
N PRO A 69 20.71 10.91 5.43
CA PRO A 69 21.92 10.91 4.63
C PRO A 69 21.78 10.21 3.27
N TYR A 70 20.55 9.93 2.83
CA TYR A 70 20.25 9.14 1.64
C TYR A 70 19.75 10.01 0.49
N THR A 71 19.98 9.55 -0.73
CA THR A 71 19.39 10.14 -1.93
C THR A 71 18.14 9.38 -2.36
N LEU A 72 17.03 10.09 -2.62
CA LEU A 72 15.85 9.47 -3.22
C LEU A 72 16.08 9.27 -4.72
N ILE A 73 15.99 8.02 -5.17
CA ILE A 73 16.08 7.68 -6.59
C ILE A 73 14.68 7.57 -7.19
N GLU A 74 14.43 8.38 -8.21
CA GLU A 74 13.22 8.29 -9.03
C GLU A 74 13.32 7.05 -9.93
N SER A 75 12.27 6.23 -9.89
CA SER A 75 12.22 4.95 -10.61
C SER A 75 10.81 4.73 -11.16
N SER A 76 10.36 3.48 -11.18
CA SER A 76 8.97 3.07 -11.41
C SER A 76 8.68 1.91 -10.46
N GLU A 77 7.40 1.65 -10.17
CA GLU A 77 7.03 0.52 -9.31
C GLU A 77 7.68 -0.81 -9.76
N PRO A 78 7.64 -1.24 -11.05
CA PRO A 78 8.30 -2.48 -11.47
C PRO A 78 9.82 -2.50 -11.25
N ALA A 79 10.47 -1.35 -11.38
CA ALA A 79 11.91 -1.25 -11.15
C ALA A 79 12.24 -1.29 -9.65
N MET A 80 11.46 -0.60 -8.81
CA MET A 80 11.59 -0.69 -7.34
C MET A 80 11.42 -2.13 -6.86
N LEU A 81 10.42 -2.85 -7.40
CA LEU A 81 10.17 -4.25 -7.09
C LEU A 81 11.34 -5.16 -7.50
N SER A 82 11.96 -4.91 -8.65
CA SER A 82 13.13 -5.67 -9.09
C SER A 82 14.34 -5.47 -8.17
N GLU A 83 14.55 -4.24 -7.65
CA GLU A 83 15.61 -3.96 -6.69
C GLU A 83 15.30 -4.63 -5.34
N LEU A 84 14.04 -4.56 -4.89
CA LEU A 84 13.58 -5.24 -3.68
C LEU A 84 13.80 -6.75 -3.77
N GLU A 85 13.35 -7.38 -4.85
CA GLU A 85 13.51 -8.83 -5.07
C GLU A 85 15.00 -9.23 -5.03
N SER A 86 15.88 -8.48 -5.72
CA SER A 86 17.31 -8.78 -5.72
C SER A 86 17.92 -8.65 -4.33
N ALA A 87 17.65 -7.54 -3.63
CA ALA A 87 18.20 -7.27 -2.31
C ALA A 87 17.69 -8.30 -1.29
N TYR A 88 16.40 -8.60 -1.31
CA TYR A 88 15.78 -9.59 -0.43
C TYR A 88 16.35 -11.00 -0.63
N ASN A 89 16.51 -11.45 -1.88
CA ASN A 89 17.08 -12.76 -2.19
C ASN A 89 18.56 -12.90 -1.78
N ASN A 90 19.30 -11.78 -1.74
CA ASN A 90 20.69 -11.75 -1.34
C ASN A 90 20.90 -11.44 0.15
N GLU A 91 19.83 -11.21 0.92
CA GLU A 91 19.89 -10.68 2.29
C GLU A 91 20.71 -9.37 2.38
N GLU A 92 20.57 -8.49 1.38
CA GLU A 92 21.21 -7.18 1.28
C GLU A 92 20.26 -6.08 1.76
N ASN A 93 20.78 -5.11 2.53
CA ASN A 93 19.97 -3.99 3.00
C ASN A 93 19.38 -3.18 1.83
N ILE A 94 18.12 -2.76 1.98
CA ILE A 94 17.43 -1.88 1.03
C ILE A 94 16.41 -1.02 1.78
N ILE A 95 16.26 0.23 1.36
CA ILE A 95 15.21 1.13 1.82
C ILE A 95 14.33 1.47 0.62
N ILE A 96 13.03 1.24 0.73
CA ILE A 96 12.07 1.53 -0.33
C ILE A 96 10.99 2.50 0.15
N THR A 97 10.40 3.25 -0.77
CA THR A 97 9.10 3.87 -0.52
C THR A 97 8.01 2.82 -0.62
N ALA A 98 7.13 2.72 0.38
CA ALA A 98 6.06 1.72 0.44
C ALA A 98 4.71 2.33 0.80
N TRP A 99 3.65 1.62 0.43
CA TRP A 99 2.28 1.94 0.77
C TRP A 99 1.47 0.66 0.98
N ASN A 100 0.44 0.71 1.82
CA ASN A 100 -0.55 -0.36 1.93
C ASN A 100 -1.95 0.18 1.62
N PRO A 101 -2.79 -0.64 0.95
CA PRO A 101 -2.58 -2.05 0.63
C PRO A 101 -1.63 -2.27 -0.56
N HIS A 102 -0.77 -3.30 -0.48
CA HIS A 102 0.12 -3.72 -1.56
C HIS A 102 0.55 -5.20 -1.43
N TRP A 103 0.61 -5.92 -2.55
CA TRP A 103 0.90 -7.38 -2.57
C TRP A 103 2.28 -7.75 -2.02
N ILE A 104 3.26 -6.82 -2.06
CA ILE A 104 4.63 -7.08 -1.58
C ILE A 104 4.66 -7.52 -0.12
N PHE A 105 3.72 -7.08 0.70
CA PHE A 105 3.66 -7.46 2.11
C PHE A 105 3.21 -8.90 2.34
N SER A 106 2.62 -9.56 1.33
CA SER A 106 2.36 -11.00 1.36
C SER A 106 3.52 -11.83 0.82
N GLU A 107 4.35 -11.26 -0.05
CA GLU A 107 5.48 -11.97 -0.67
C GLU A 107 6.79 -11.82 0.13
N TYR A 108 7.02 -10.63 0.68
CA TYR A 108 8.22 -10.25 1.39
C TYR A 108 7.90 -9.90 2.85
N ASP A 109 8.73 -10.36 3.78
CA ASP A 109 8.65 -9.95 5.18
C ASP A 109 9.29 -8.56 5.31
N LEU A 110 8.46 -7.53 5.22
CA LEU A 110 8.84 -6.12 5.29
C LEU A 110 8.23 -5.46 6.53
N LYS A 111 8.91 -4.47 7.06
CA LYS A 111 8.42 -3.59 8.12
C LYS A 111 8.49 -2.13 7.70
N TYR A 112 7.47 -1.37 8.07
CA TYR A 112 7.55 0.09 8.03
C TYR A 112 8.49 0.60 9.11
N LEU A 113 9.19 1.68 8.78
CA LEU A 113 9.89 2.50 9.75
C LEU A 113 8.91 3.47 10.40
N GLU A 114 8.95 3.57 11.73
CA GLU A 114 8.12 4.53 12.48
C GLU A 114 8.49 5.96 12.10
N ASP A 115 7.48 6.72 11.67
CA ASP A 115 7.55 8.15 11.33
C ASP A 115 7.06 8.96 12.54
N THR A 116 8.00 9.29 13.42
CA THR A 116 7.78 10.02 14.69
C THR A 116 7.29 11.47 14.51
N ASP A 117 7.60 12.10 13.38
CA ASP A 117 7.26 13.49 13.04
C ASP A 117 6.02 13.56 12.12
N LEU A 118 5.47 12.40 11.74
CA LEU A 118 4.27 12.24 10.91
C LEU A 118 4.38 12.95 9.57
N VAL A 119 5.55 12.91 8.94
CA VAL A 119 5.79 13.47 7.61
C VAL A 119 4.89 12.81 6.55
N TYR A 120 4.67 11.50 6.66
CA TYR A 120 3.79 10.73 5.78
C TYR A 120 2.30 10.82 6.17
N GLY A 121 2.01 11.44 7.31
CA GLY A 121 0.67 11.58 7.86
C GLY A 121 0.25 10.41 8.75
N GLU A 122 -0.93 10.53 9.35
CA GLU A 122 -1.57 9.43 10.07
C GLU A 122 -2.17 8.45 9.06
N ALA A 123 -2.40 7.21 9.51
CA ALA A 123 -3.13 6.24 8.71
C ALA A 123 -4.51 6.80 8.31
N ASP A 124 -4.89 6.59 7.05
CA ASP A 124 -6.17 7.02 6.49
C ASP A 124 -6.99 5.80 6.04
N ASP A 125 -8.28 6.00 5.83
CA ASP A 125 -9.19 4.96 5.39
C ASP A 125 -9.55 5.16 3.91
N ILE A 126 -9.83 4.08 3.19
CA ILE A 126 -10.31 4.16 1.81
C ILE A 126 -11.82 4.03 1.79
N TYR A 127 -12.44 5.06 1.25
CA TYR A 127 -13.87 5.19 1.05
C TYR A 127 -14.23 4.92 -0.40
N TRP A 128 -15.46 4.46 -0.65
CA TRP A 128 -16.00 4.47 -2.00
C TRP A 128 -16.81 5.76 -2.22
N MET A 129 -16.83 6.22 -3.47
CA MET A 129 -17.47 7.48 -3.87
C MET A 129 -18.39 7.25 -5.06
N SER A 130 -19.52 7.96 -5.09
CA SER A 130 -20.44 7.90 -6.23
C SER A 130 -20.97 9.28 -6.58
N ARG A 131 -21.60 9.41 -7.75
CA ARG A 131 -22.28 10.67 -8.10
C ARG A 131 -23.49 10.89 -7.21
N THR A 132 -23.87 12.15 -7.01
CA THR A 132 -25.15 12.48 -6.35
C THR A 132 -26.34 11.75 -7.00
N GLY A 133 -27.19 11.17 -6.16
CA GLY A 133 -28.38 10.41 -6.57
C GLY A 133 -28.11 8.96 -7.00
N PHE A 134 -26.88 8.45 -6.85
CA PHE A 134 -26.57 7.05 -7.16
C PHE A 134 -27.42 6.08 -6.34
N ALA A 135 -27.61 6.36 -5.05
CA ALA A 135 -28.47 5.62 -4.13
C ALA A 135 -29.91 5.46 -4.64
N GLU A 136 -30.47 6.52 -5.24
CA GLU A 136 -31.83 6.52 -5.78
C GLU A 136 -31.94 5.64 -7.03
N ASP A 137 -30.91 5.65 -7.87
CA ASP A 137 -30.88 4.91 -9.12
C ASP A 137 -30.50 3.43 -8.94
N PHE A 138 -29.64 3.11 -7.96
CA PHE A 138 -29.05 1.79 -7.74
C PHE A 138 -29.00 1.39 -6.25
N PRO A 139 -30.15 1.32 -5.55
CA PRO A 139 -30.17 1.08 -4.11
C PRO A 139 -29.57 -0.28 -3.69
N GLU A 140 -29.71 -1.30 -4.54
CA GLU A 140 -29.13 -2.63 -4.28
C GLU A 140 -27.59 -2.61 -4.39
N ILE A 141 -27.05 -1.88 -5.36
CA ILE A 141 -25.59 -1.76 -5.51
C ILE A 141 -25.02 -0.91 -4.38
N GLU A 142 -25.68 0.17 -3.98
CA GLU A 142 -25.29 0.93 -2.80
C GLU A 142 -25.19 0.05 -1.55
N GLU A 143 -26.16 -0.84 -1.32
CA GLU A 143 -26.12 -1.79 -0.20
C GLU A 143 -24.89 -2.70 -0.27
N TRP A 144 -24.58 -3.25 -1.46
CA TRP A 144 -23.40 -4.11 -1.63
C TRP A 144 -22.10 -3.38 -1.33
N TRP A 145 -21.95 -2.15 -1.85
CA TRP A 145 -20.74 -1.35 -1.64
C TRP A 145 -20.61 -0.85 -0.21
N ASN A 146 -21.71 -0.58 0.49
CA ASN A 146 -21.70 -0.23 1.91
C ASN A 146 -21.38 -1.43 2.83
N ASN A 147 -21.65 -2.66 2.39
CA ASN A 147 -21.24 -3.87 3.10
C ASN A 147 -19.83 -4.34 2.72
N TRP A 148 -19.26 -3.81 1.64
CA TRP A 148 -17.96 -4.21 1.14
C TRP A 148 -16.87 -3.68 2.07
N TYR A 149 -16.16 -4.62 2.70
CA TYR A 149 -15.00 -4.34 3.54
C TYR A 149 -13.94 -5.41 3.30
N MET A 150 -12.67 -4.99 3.16
CA MET A 150 -11.53 -5.87 3.01
C MET A 150 -10.49 -5.64 4.10
N THR A 151 -10.00 -6.73 4.71
CA THR A 151 -8.82 -6.69 5.57
C THR A 151 -7.53 -6.63 4.75
N ASP A 152 -6.41 -6.29 5.39
CA ASP A 152 -5.08 -6.37 4.78
C ASP A 152 -4.80 -7.73 4.14
N ASP A 153 -5.07 -8.81 4.86
CA ASP A 153 -4.86 -10.17 4.38
C ASP A 153 -5.72 -10.46 3.13
N GLN A 154 -7.00 -10.08 3.13
CA GLN A 154 -7.90 -10.33 2.01
C GLN A 154 -7.51 -9.54 0.78
N LEU A 155 -7.14 -8.27 0.95
CA LEU A 155 -6.78 -7.40 -0.17
C LEU A 155 -5.41 -7.75 -0.73
N SER A 156 -4.46 -8.08 0.13
CA SER A 156 -3.13 -8.52 -0.31
C SER A 156 -3.20 -9.87 -1.02
N ASP A 157 -4.05 -10.81 -0.54
CA ASP A 157 -4.32 -12.08 -1.23
C ASP A 157 -4.97 -11.87 -2.62
N LEU A 158 -5.97 -10.98 -2.72
CA LEU A 158 -6.55 -10.60 -4.02
C LEU A 158 -5.49 -10.03 -4.97
N MET A 159 -4.66 -9.10 -4.50
CA MET A 159 -3.59 -8.50 -5.32
C MET A 159 -2.54 -9.53 -5.73
N ALA A 160 -2.20 -10.48 -4.86
CA ALA A 160 -1.28 -11.57 -5.16
C ALA A 160 -1.82 -12.49 -6.26
N VAL A 161 -3.10 -12.90 -6.18
CA VAL A 161 -3.76 -13.70 -7.22
C VAL A 161 -3.78 -12.95 -8.56
N ILE A 162 -4.11 -11.65 -8.55
CA ILE A 162 -4.08 -10.81 -9.76
C ILE A 162 -2.67 -10.78 -10.36
N ASN A 163 -1.63 -10.64 -9.53
CA ASN A 163 -0.25 -10.60 -9.98
C ASN A 163 0.20 -11.96 -10.57
N GLU A 164 -0.17 -13.08 -9.94
CA GLU A 164 0.15 -14.42 -10.44
C GLU A 164 -0.54 -14.72 -11.78
N VAL A 165 -1.81 -14.35 -11.92
CA VAL A 165 -2.59 -14.57 -13.15
C VAL A 165 -2.12 -13.63 -14.27
N GLY A 166 -1.74 -12.40 -13.94
CA GLY A 166 -1.26 -11.39 -14.89
C GLY A 166 -2.36 -10.70 -15.71
N ASP A 167 -3.63 -11.07 -15.51
CA ASP A 167 -4.82 -10.34 -15.98
C ASP A 167 -5.71 -9.98 -14.77
N PRO A 168 -5.97 -8.68 -14.50
CA PRO A 168 -6.75 -8.27 -13.33
C PRO A 168 -8.18 -8.79 -13.29
N ALA A 169 -8.83 -8.95 -14.45
CA ALA A 169 -10.22 -9.42 -14.48
C ALA A 169 -10.29 -10.93 -14.22
N GLU A 170 -9.41 -11.71 -14.86
CA GLU A 170 -9.31 -13.15 -14.64
C GLU A 170 -8.86 -13.45 -13.19
N GLY A 171 -7.89 -12.70 -12.65
CA GLY A 171 -7.43 -12.85 -11.28
C GLY A 171 -8.51 -12.52 -10.25
N ALA A 172 -9.26 -11.43 -10.45
CA ALA A 172 -10.39 -11.10 -9.58
C ALA A 172 -11.53 -12.13 -9.67
N GLU A 173 -11.83 -12.66 -10.86
CA GLU A 173 -12.82 -13.74 -11.04
C GLU A 173 -12.41 -15.00 -10.28
N GLN A 174 -11.15 -15.42 -10.42
CA GLN A 174 -10.62 -16.57 -9.69
C GLN A 174 -10.70 -16.35 -8.17
N TRP A 175 -10.25 -15.19 -7.67
CA TRP A 175 -10.31 -14.88 -6.25
C TRP A 175 -11.75 -14.88 -5.72
N VAL A 176 -12.70 -14.35 -6.49
CA VAL A 176 -14.14 -14.39 -6.17
C VAL A 176 -14.67 -15.83 -6.11
N GLU A 177 -14.22 -16.73 -6.99
CA GLU A 177 -14.58 -18.15 -6.96
C GLU A 177 -14.06 -18.86 -5.70
N ASP A 178 -12.85 -18.53 -5.27
CA ASP A 178 -12.24 -19.11 -4.07
C ASP A 178 -12.79 -18.51 -2.77
N ASN A 179 -13.30 -17.27 -2.82
CA ASN A 179 -13.81 -16.52 -1.67
C ASN A 179 -15.33 -16.30 -1.69
N ARG A 180 -16.09 -17.19 -2.35
CA ARG A 180 -17.55 -17.04 -2.55
C ARG A 180 -18.37 -16.76 -1.30
N ASP A 181 -17.96 -17.29 -0.15
CA ASP A 181 -18.71 -17.06 1.10
C ASP A 181 -18.52 -15.62 1.60
N LEU A 182 -17.32 -15.05 1.48
CA LEU A 182 -17.05 -13.65 1.77
C LEU A 182 -17.82 -12.72 0.81
N ILE A 183 -17.84 -13.04 -0.48
CA ILE A 183 -18.60 -12.25 -1.47
C ILE A 183 -20.09 -12.19 -1.12
N LYS A 184 -20.68 -13.29 -0.65
CA LYS A 184 -22.09 -13.33 -0.21
C LYS A 184 -22.34 -12.49 1.04
N GLU A 185 -21.34 -12.26 1.88
CA GLU A 185 -21.49 -11.35 3.02
C GLU A 185 -21.65 -9.90 2.55
N TRP A 186 -20.96 -9.51 1.46
CA TRP A 186 -21.08 -8.18 0.87
C TRP A 186 -22.38 -8.02 0.07
N THR A 187 -22.70 -8.97 -0.81
CA THR A 187 -23.86 -8.88 -1.72
C THR A 187 -25.17 -9.38 -1.10
N GLY A 188 -25.12 -9.91 0.13
CA GLY A 188 -26.25 -10.56 0.77
C GLY A 188 -26.65 -11.87 0.06
N SER A 189 -27.88 -12.32 0.30
CA SER A 189 -28.45 -13.51 -0.37
C SER A 189 -28.92 -13.21 -1.80
N ALA A 190 -28.17 -12.40 -2.56
CA ALA A 190 -28.41 -12.21 -3.98
C ALA A 190 -27.99 -13.49 -4.73
N GLU A 191 -28.97 -14.16 -5.35
CA GLU A 191 -28.78 -15.33 -6.22
C GLU A 191 -28.12 -14.98 -7.56
#